data_AF-A0A937HDT3-F1
#
_entry.id   AF-A0A937HDT3-F1
#
_cell.length_a   1.000
_cell.length_b   1.000
_cell.length_c   1.000
_cell.angle_alpha   90.00
_cell.angle_beta   90.00
_cell.angle_gamma   90.00
#
_symmetry.space_group_name_H-M   'P 1'
#
loop_
_entity.id
_entity.type
_entity.pdbx_description
1 polymer ?
#
loop_
_entity_poly.entity_id
_entity_poly.type
_entity_poly.pdbx_seq_one_letter_code
_entity_poly.pdbx_strand_id
1 'polypeptide(L)'
;MKRIFAAIICIPAILFIVTGLRWLVAPEPIAAEFGFALAEGLGLSSQVGDMSGFFLFLGASILMGLVSQQRAWFYAGALLLSFTAVGRTLAWLIHDAALASQIIPEVVLAVMLLIASSVLVEDD
;
A
#
# COMPACT_ATOMS: atom_id res chain seq x y z
N MET A 1 -12.11 -12.72 -18.50
CA MET A 1 -11.11 -11.65 -18.33
C MET A 1 -11.23 -10.94 -16.98
N LYS A 2 -12.38 -10.36 -16.61
CA LYS A 2 -12.58 -9.71 -15.29
C LYS A 2 -12.13 -10.55 -14.09
N ARG A 3 -12.49 -11.84 -14.04
CA ARG A 3 -12.06 -12.77 -12.96
C ARG A 3 -10.54 -12.96 -12.85
N ILE A 4 -9.84 -13.01 -13.99
CA ILE A 4 -8.38 -13.15 -14.01
C ILE A 4 -7.75 -11.86 -13.48
N PHE A 5 -8.27 -10.71 -13.92
CA PHE A 5 -7.80 -9.42 -13.44
C PHE A 5 -8.05 -9.22 -11.94
N ALA A 6 -9.22 -9.61 -11.44
CA ALA A 6 -9.52 -9.62 -10.01
C ALA A 6 -8.54 -10.52 -9.22
N ALA A 7 -8.18 -11.69 -9.75
CA ALA A 7 -7.18 -12.56 -9.13
C ALA A 7 -5.79 -11.90 -9.08
N ILE A 8 -5.37 -11.23 -10.17
CA ILE A 8 -4.11 -10.47 -10.21
C ILE A 8 -4.08 -9.36 -9.16
N ILE A 9 -5.19 -8.63 -8.97
CA ILE A 9 -5.32 -7.56 -7.97
C ILE A 9 -5.43 -8.12 -6.53
N CYS A 10 -5.94 -9.33 -6.36
CA CYS A 10 -6.05 -9.98 -5.04
C CYS A 10 -4.67 -10.34 -4.46
N ILE A 11 -3.70 -10.73 -5.30
CA ILE A 11 -2.34 -11.09 -4.87
C ILE A 11 -1.67 -9.96 -4.06
N PRO A 12 -1.53 -8.72 -4.57
CA PRO A 12 -0.91 -7.65 -3.80
C PRO A 12 -1.72 -7.33 -2.53
N ALA A 13 -3.04 -7.45 -2.55
CA ALA A 13 -3.87 -7.23 -1.36
C ALA A 13 -3.47 -8.17 -0.21
N ILE A 14 -3.34 -9.47 -0.50
CA ILE A 14 -2.90 -10.48 0.47
C ILE A 14 -1.47 -10.18 0.95
N LEU A 15 -0.56 -9.85 0.04
CA LEU A 15 0.82 -9.51 0.39
C LEU A 15 0.88 -8.31 1.34
N PHE A 16 0.08 -7.26 1.12
CA PHE A 16 0.04 -6.12 2.03
C PHE A 16 -0.53 -6.49 3.40
N ILE A 17 -1.59 -7.30 3.46
CA ILE A 17 -2.10 -7.78 4.76
C ILE A 17 -1.00 -8.54 5.51
N VAL A 18 -0.29 -9.46 4.84
CA VAL A 18 0.81 -10.22 5.46
C VAL A 18 1.92 -9.27 5.94
N THR A 19 2.33 -8.32 5.11
CA THR A 19 3.35 -7.32 5.48
C THR A 19 2.93 -6.47 6.68
N GLY A 20 1.67 -6.01 6.71
CA GLY A 20 1.13 -5.24 7.84
C GLY A 20 1.07 -6.05 9.13
N LEU A 21 0.68 -7.32 9.06
CA LEU A 21 0.73 -8.24 10.20
C LEU A 21 2.17 -8.52 10.66
N ARG A 22 3.13 -8.64 9.74
CA ARG A 22 4.56 -8.79 10.09
C ARG A 22 5.06 -7.57 10.86
N TRP A 23 4.67 -6.35 10.49
CA TRP A 23 4.98 -5.15 11.28
C TRP A 23 4.45 -5.21 12.72
N LEU A 24 3.26 -5.77 12.94
CA LEU A 24 2.68 -5.92 14.29
C LEU A 24 3.36 -7.01 15.13
N VAL A 25 3.82 -8.10 14.50
CA VAL A 25 4.31 -9.29 15.22
C VAL A 25 5.84 -9.30 15.34
N ALA A 26 6.55 -8.95 14.27
CA ALA A 26 8.00 -9.00 14.16
C ALA A 26 8.48 -7.83 13.28
N PRO A 27 8.54 -6.60 13.81
CA PRO A 27 8.87 -5.39 13.04
C PRO A 27 10.33 -5.33 12.58
N GLU A 28 11.26 -5.99 13.27
CA GLU A 28 12.70 -5.88 12.98
C GLU A 28 13.09 -6.42 11.60
N PRO A 29 12.71 -7.65 11.19
CA PRO A 29 13.03 -8.14 9.85
C PRO A 29 12.41 -7.31 8.74
N ILE A 30 11.17 -6.83 8.95
CA ILE A 30 10.44 -6.11 7.90
C ILE A 30 10.92 -4.66 7.77
N ALA A 31 11.32 -4.01 8.86
CA ALA A 31 11.88 -2.66 8.82
C ALA A 31 13.09 -2.56 7.88
N ALA A 32 14.00 -3.54 7.95
CA ALA A 32 15.18 -3.60 7.09
C ALA A 32 14.83 -3.72 5.60
N GLU A 33 13.79 -4.47 5.24
CA GLU A 33 13.30 -4.60 3.85
C GLU A 33 12.84 -3.24 3.27
N PHE A 34 12.40 -2.32 4.13
CA PHE A 34 11.96 -0.98 3.76
C PHE A 34 13.01 0.12 4.03
N GLY A 35 14.24 -0.26 4.42
CA GLY A 35 15.33 0.67 4.69
C GLY A 35 15.19 1.43 6.02
N PHE A 36 14.33 0.96 6.93
CA PHE A 36 14.22 1.52 8.27
C PHE A 36 15.23 0.88 9.22
N ALA A 37 15.87 1.70 10.04
CA ALA A 37 16.35 1.28 11.35
C ALA A 37 15.19 1.43 12.34
N LEU A 38 14.93 0.40 13.15
CA LEU A 38 13.89 0.49 14.16
C LEU A 38 14.23 1.59 15.16
N ALA A 39 13.28 2.48 15.38
CA ALA A 39 13.38 3.46 16.45
C ALA A 39 13.21 2.79 17.81
N GLU A 40 13.48 3.55 18.87
CA GLU A 40 13.26 3.13 20.25
C GLU A 40 12.11 3.92 20.90
N GLY A 41 11.56 3.39 22.00
CA GLY A 41 10.52 4.04 22.79
C GLY A 41 9.29 4.44 21.96
N LEU A 42 8.92 5.72 22.01
CA LEU A 42 7.77 6.24 21.28
C LEU A 42 7.93 6.13 19.76
N GLY A 43 9.15 6.32 19.25
CA GLY A 43 9.42 6.23 17.81
C GLY A 43 9.13 4.83 17.26
N LEU A 44 9.42 3.78 18.05
CA LEU A 44 9.06 2.40 17.69
C LEU A 44 7.54 2.24 17.58
N SER A 45 6.80 2.78 18.56
CA SER A 45 5.33 2.73 18.56
C SER A 45 4.75 3.43 17.33
N SER A 46 5.27 4.60 16.97
CA SER A 46 4.84 5.32 15.76
C SER A 46 5.18 4.53 14.50
N GLN A 47 6.42 4.04 14.35
CA GLN A 47 6.82 3.25 13.18
C GLN A 47 5.95 2.00 12.99
N VAL A 48 5.76 1.21 14.05
CA VAL A 48 4.94 -0.01 13.98
C VAL A 48 3.49 0.33 13.66
N GLY A 49 2.91 1.33 14.34
CA GLY A 49 1.53 1.75 14.11
C GLY A 49 1.30 2.27 12.69
N ASP A 50 2.15 3.19 12.22
CA ASP A 50 2.01 3.82 10.91
C ASP A 50 2.24 2.82 9.78
N MET A 51 3.29 1.99 9.87
CA MET A 51 3.60 1.01 8.82
C MET A 51 2.60 -0.14 8.77
N SER A 52 2.20 -0.69 9.93
CA SER A 52 1.15 -1.71 9.96
C SER A 52 -0.17 -1.15 9.44
N GLY A 53 -0.58 0.03 9.90
CA GLY A 53 -1.79 0.71 9.46
C GLY A 53 -1.80 0.96 7.96
N PHE A 54 -0.69 1.45 7.41
CA PHE A 54 -0.52 1.68 5.97
C PHE A 54 -0.78 0.41 5.15
N PHE A 55 -0.08 -0.68 5.46
CA PHE A 55 -0.19 -1.92 4.70
C PHE A 55 -1.52 -2.65 4.93
N LEU A 56 -2.02 -2.68 6.17
CA LEU A 56 -3.31 -3.29 6.47
C LEU A 56 -4.44 -2.54 5.79
N PHE A 57 -4.45 -1.21 5.82
CA PHE A 57 -5.45 -0.41 5.11
C PHE A 57 -5.38 -0.64 3.60
N LEU A 58 -4.17 -0.64 3.02
CA LEU A 58 -4.02 -0.86 1.58
C LEU A 58 -4.55 -2.24 1.18
N GLY A 59 -4.16 -3.31 1.89
CA GLY A 59 -4.69 -4.65 1.64
C GLY A 59 -6.21 -4.75 1.84
N ALA A 60 -6.72 -4.19 2.94
CA ALA A 60 -8.14 -4.23 3.26
C ALA A 60 -8.98 -3.46 2.26
N SER A 61 -8.55 -2.26 1.85
CA SER A 61 -9.27 -1.46 0.85
C SER A 61 -9.36 -2.20 -0.49
N ILE A 62 -8.30 -2.85 -0.96
CA ILE A 62 -8.36 -3.65 -2.20
C ILE A 62 -9.33 -4.83 -2.07
N LEU A 63 -9.26 -5.60 -0.97
CA LEU A 63 -10.18 -6.72 -0.74
C LEU A 63 -11.63 -6.25 -0.62
N MET A 64 -11.89 -5.14 0.08
CA MET A 64 -13.21 -4.54 0.18
C MET A 64 -13.71 -4.08 -1.18
N GLY A 65 -12.88 -3.48 -2.03
CA GLY A 65 -13.24 -3.14 -3.41
C GLY A 65 -13.62 -4.36 -4.23
N LEU A 66 -12.90 -5.47 -4.08
CA LEU A 66 -13.18 -6.73 -4.77
C LEU A 66 -14.47 -7.41 -4.27
N VAL A 67 -14.76 -7.37 -2.97
CA VAL A 67 -15.95 -8.02 -2.39
C VAL A 67 -17.20 -7.17 -2.55
N SER A 68 -17.13 -5.88 -2.22
CA SER A 68 -18.28 -4.97 -2.23
C SER A 68 -18.60 -4.42 -3.62
N GLN A 69 -17.67 -4.54 -4.57
CA GLN A 69 -17.78 -3.92 -5.90
C GLN A 69 -18.01 -2.40 -5.84
N GLN A 70 -17.49 -1.72 -4.81
CA GLN A 70 -17.58 -0.25 -4.71
C GLN A 70 -16.26 0.42 -5.12
N ARG A 71 -16.34 1.34 -6.10
CA ARG A 71 -15.18 2.06 -6.66
C ARG A 71 -14.38 2.83 -5.62
N ALA A 72 -15.06 3.36 -4.60
CA ALA A 72 -14.45 4.17 -3.54
C ALA A 72 -13.30 3.44 -2.82
N TRP A 73 -13.39 2.12 -2.64
CA TRP A 73 -12.35 1.34 -1.98
C TRP A 73 -11.07 1.23 -2.82
N PHE A 74 -11.20 1.07 -4.13
CA PHE A 74 -10.04 1.10 -5.03
C PHE A 74 -9.41 2.49 -5.09
N TYR A 75 -10.22 3.55 -5.09
CA TYR A 75 -9.73 4.93 -5.00
C TYR A 75 -8.99 5.22 -3.70
N ALA A 76 -9.47 4.69 -2.58
CA ALA A 76 -8.80 4.86 -1.30
C ALA A 76 -7.37 4.27 -1.32
N GLY A 77 -7.21 3.04 -1.82
CA GLY A 77 -5.89 2.43 -2.00
C GLY A 77 -5.00 3.18 -3.00
N ALA A 78 -5.57 3.61 -4.13
CA ALA A 78 -4.84 4.36 -5.15
C ALA A 78 -4.36 5.74 -4.65
N LEU A 79 -5.19 6.46 -3.89
CA LEU A 79 -4.85 7.74 -3.29
C LEU A 79 -3.74 7.58 -2.26
N LEU A 80 -3.83 6.56 -1.40
CA LEU A 80 -2.79 6.29 -0.41
C LEU A 80 -1.43 6.06 -1.08
N LEU A 81 -1.35 5.17 -2.08
CA LEU A 81 -0.12 4.91 -2.84
C LEU A 81 0.40 6.15 -3.56
N SER A 82 -0.49 6.93 -4.18
CA SER A 82 -0.13 8.14 -4.90
C SER A 82 0.47 9.19 -3.96
N PHE A 83 -0.12 9.40 -2.78
CA PHE A 83 0.43 10.33 -1.80
C PHE A 83 1.74 9.84 -1.19
N THR A 84 1.91 8.53 -1.00
CA THR A 84 3.20 7.97 -0.60
C THR A 84 4.28 8.21 -1.65
N ALA A 85 4.00 7.99 -2.93
CA ALA A 85 4.94 8.24 -4.02
C ALA A 85 5.33 9.73 -4.11
N VAL A 86 4.35 10.63 -3.97
CA VAL A 86 4.60 12.08 -3.88
C VAL A 86 5.47 12.39 -2.67
N GLY A 87 5.14 11.85 -1.48
CA GLY A 87 5.90 12.05 -0.26
C GLY A 87 7.36 11.59 -0.38
N ARG A 88 7.61 10.41 -0.97
CA ARG A 88 8.97 9.91 -1.25
C ARG A 88 9.73 10.81 -2.23
N THR A 89 9.05 11.31 -3.26
CA THR A 89 9.66 12.24 -4.24
C THR A 89 10.04 13.56 -3.57
N LEU A 90 9.17 14.12 -2.74
CA LEU A 90 9.45 15.34 -1.99
C LEU A 90 10.54 15.14 -0.94
N ALA A 91 10.60 13.98 -0.28
CA ALA A 91 11.69 13.63 0.64
C ALA A 91 13.05 13.66 -0.06
N TRP A 92 13.14 13.09 -1.27
CA TRP A 92 14.35 13.15 -2.09
C TRP A 92 14.68 14.58 -2.54
N LEU A 93 13.69 15.36 -2.98
CA LEU A 93 13.91 16.72 -3.49
C LEU A 93 14.26 17.75 -2.41
N ILE A 94 13.69 17.63 -1.21
CA ILE A 94 13.65 18.71 -0.21
C ILE A 94 14.40 18.32 1.07
N HIS A 95 14.48 17.03 1.41
CA HIS A 95 14.97 16.54 2.69
C HIS A 95 16.25 15.69 2.58
N ASP A 96 16.95 15.74 1.43
CA ASP A 96 18.21 15.02 1.17
C ASP A 96 18.12 13.50 1.37
N ALA A 97 16.93 12.93 1.18
CA ALA A 97 16.71 11.49 1.25
C ALA A 97 17.20 10.80 -0.04
N ALA A 98 17.50 9.50 0.03
CA ALA A 98 17.77 8.71 -1.18
C ALA A 98 16.51 8.55 -2.06
N LEU A 99 16.68 8.52 -3.39
CA LEU A 99 15.57 8.27 -4.30
C LEU A 99 15.07 6.82 -4.15
N ALA A 100 13.83 6.66 -3.68
CA ALA A 100 13.25 5.37 -3.39
C ALA A 100 12.81 4.63 -4.65
N SER A 101 13.33 3.42 -4.89
CA SER A 101 12.89 2.55 -6.00
C SER A 101 11.44 2.08 -5.85
N GLN A 102 10.89 2.15 -4.64
CA GLN A 102 9.50 1.80 -4.30
C GLN A 102 8.47 2.71 -4.99
N ILE A 103 8.86 3.89 -5.49
CA ILE A 103 7.96 4.80 -6.23
C ILE A 103 7.38 4.09 -7.47
N ILE A 104 8.17 3.26 -8.15
CA ILE A 104 7.72 2.54 -9.35
C ILE A 104 6.54 1.61 -9.05
N PRO A 105 6.66 0.61 -8.14
CA PRO A 105 5.53 -0.26 -7.82
C PRO A 105 4.35 0.50 -7.19
N GLU A 106 4.59 1.57 -6.43
CA GLU A 106 3.50 2.41 -5.87
C GLU A 106 2.64 3.04 -6.97
N VAL A 107 3.27 3.67 -7.98
CA VAL A 107 2.56 4.28 -9.11
C VAL A 107 1.89 3.24 -9.98
N VAL A 108 2.60 2.14 -10.31
CA VAL A 108 2.05 1.06 -11.14
C VAL A 108 0.81 0.48 -10.48
N LEU A 109 0.88 0.16 -9.19
CA LEU A 109 -0.27 -0.41 -8.49
C LEU A 109 -1.40 0.62 -8.33
N ALA A 110 -1.10 1.89 -8.04
CA ALA A 110 -2.13 2.93 -7.98
C ALA A 110 -2.92 3.00 -9.30
N VAL A 111 -2.23 3.02 -10.45
CA VAL A 111 -2.86 2.98 -11.77
C VAL A 111 -3.66 1.70 -11.97
N MET A 112 -3.12 0.54 -11.58
CA MET A 112 -3.86 -0.73 -11.66
C MET A 112 -5.16 -0.70 -10.85
N LEU A 113 -5.18 -0.06 -9.67
CA LEU A 113 -6.37 0.09 -8.85
C LEU A 113 -7.41 1.04 -9.49
N LEU A 114 -6.96 2.11 -10.15
CA LEU A 114 -7.86 2.98 -10.94
C LEU A 114 -8.45 2.23 -12.15
N ILE A 115 -7.69 1.36 -12.79
CA ILE A 115 -8.20 0.49 -13.85
C ILE A 115 -9.17 -0.55 -13.25
N ALA A 116 -8.86 -1.12 -12.08
CA ALA A 116 -9.74 -2.06 -11.39
C ALA A 116 -11.09 -1.43 -11.04
N SER A 117 -11.11 -0.15 -10.63
CA SER A 117 -12.37 0.54 -10.30
C SER A 117 -13.29 0.71 -11.52
N SER A 118 -12.74 0.83 -12.73
CA SER A 118 -13.53 0.98 -13.96
C SER A 118 -13.87 -0.35 -14.63
N VAL A 119 -12.97 -1.35 -14.54
CA VAL A 119 -13.16 -2.64 -15.22
C VAL A 119 -13.97 -3.64 -14.39
N LEU A 120 -13.78 -3.65 -13.07
CA LEU A 120 -14.39 -4.65 -12.20
C LEU A 120 -15.78 -4.24 -11.73
N VAL A 121 -15.99 -2.96 -11.42
CA VAL A 121 -17.27 -2.45 -10.91
C VAL A 121 -18.21 -2.12 -12.06
N GLU A 122 -19.36 -2.79 -12.10
CA GLU A 122 -20.43 -2.53 -13.07
C GLU A 122 -21.11 -1.18 -12.77
N ASP A 123 -21.47 -0.44 -13.83
CA ASP A 123 -22.31 0.75 -13.70
C ASP A 123 -23.76 0.27 -13.57
N ASP A 124 -24.45 0.65 -12.48
CA ASP A 124 -25.89 0.41 -12.27
C ASP A 124 -26.75 1.17 -13.28
#